data_AF-F4PSS0-F1
#
_entry.id   AF-F4PSS0-F1
#
_cell.length_a   1.000
_cell.length_b   1.000
_cell.length_c   1.000
_cell.angle_alpha   90.00
_cell.angle_beta   90.00
_cell.angle_gamma   90.00
#
_symmetry.space_group_name_H-M   'P 1'
#
loop_
_entity.id
_entity.type
_entity.pdbx_description
1 polymer ?
#
loop_
_entity_poly.entity_id
_entity_poly.type
_entity_poly.pdbx_seq_one_letter_code
_entity_poly.pdbx_strand_id
1 'polypeptide(L)' 'MALSNSGTIGVVSGVIFGVAALFSIYPPVQDKGLCRILLLTTAICLWSLWIVCFLSQMNPMAIPEPQDLPGTD' A
#
# COMPACT_ATOMS: atom_id res chain seq x y z
N MET A 1 9.28 14.86 8.58
CA MET A 1 8.40 14.71 9.75
C MET A 1 7.75 13.33 9.63
N ALA A 2 8.13 12.37 10.48
CA ALA A 2 7.58 11.02 10.38
C ALA A 2 6.08 11.06 10.68
N LEU A 3 5.28 10.52 9.77
CA LEU A 3 3.83 10.53 9.90
C LEU A 3 3.42 9.40 10.85
N SER A 4 2.45 9.64 11.74
CA SER A 4 2.01 8.62 12.70
C SER A 4 1.48 7.38 11.96
N ASN A 5 1.60 6.18 12.54
CA ASN A 5 1.15 4.94 11.89
C ASN A 5 -0.30 5.04 11.39
N SER A 6 -1.18 5.62 12.20
CA SER A 6 -2.58 5.88 11.83
C SER A 6 -2.70 6.84 10.64
N GLY A 7 -1.93 7.93 10.63
CA GLY A 7 -1.91 8.85 9.51
C GLY A 7 -1.35 8.21 8.24
N THR A 8 -0.31 7.36 8.34
CA THR A 8 0.28 6.67 7.20
C THR A 8 -0.73 5.72 6.56
N ILE A 9 -1.46 4.96 7.38
CA ILE A 9 -2.56 4.10 6.92
C ILE A 9 -3.63 4.94 6.24
N GLY A 10 -4.03 6.08 6.82
CA GLY A 10 -5.05 6.96 6.27
C GLY A 10 -4.66 7.53 4.89
N VAL A 11 -3.44 8.03 4.76
CA VAL A 11 -2.94 8.61 3.50
C VAL A 11 -2.83 7.55 2.40
N VAL A 12 -2.20 6.41 2.68
CA VAL A 12 -2.00 5.37 1.66
C VAL A 12 -3.34 4.75 1.23
N SER A 13 -4.26 4.52 2.18
CA SER A 13 -5.62 4.06 1.86
C SER A 13 -6.35 5.09 1.00
N GLY A 14 -6.28 6.38 1.36
CA GLY A 14 -6.88 7.46 0.60
C GLY A 14 -6.34 7.57 -0.83
N VAL A 15 -5.02 7.39 -1.02
CA VAL A 15 -4.40 7.41 -2.35
C VAL A 15 -4.85 6.21 -3.17
N ILE A 16 -4.75 4.98 -2.66
CA ILE A 16 -5.07 3.77 -3.44
C ILE A 16 -6.56 3.75 -3.83
N PHE A 17 -7.46 3.96 -2.86
CA PHE A 17 -8.90 3.98 -3.15
C PHE A 17 -9.35 5.23 -3.89
N GLY A 18 -8.73 6.38 -3.64
CA GLY A 18 -9.01 7.62 -4.35
C GLY A 18 -8.66 7.52 -5.84
N VAL A 19 -7.49 6.99 -6.16
CA VAL A 19 -7.09 6.71 -7.55
C VAL A 19 -8.04 5.69 -8.19
N ALA A 20 -8.32 4.58 -7.51
CA ALA A 20 -9.24 3.57 -8.02
C ALA A 20 -10.65 4.12 -8.30
N ALA A 21 -11.16 4.99 -7.43
CA ALA A 21 -12.45 5.64 -7.59
C ALA A 21 -12.47 6.61 -8.79
N LEU A 22 -11.42 7.44 -8.95
CA LEU A 22 -11.32 8.37 -10.07
C LEU A 22 -11.35 7.64 -11.42
N PHE A 23 -10.56 6.58 -11.58
CA PHE A 23 -10.52 5.79 -12.81
C PHE A 23 -11.78 4.93 -13.02
N SER A 24 -12.49 4.58 -11.94
CA SER A 24 -13.77 3.85 -12.00
C SER A 24 -14.94 4.73 -12.47
N ILE A 25 -14.95 6.02 -12.12
CA ILE A 25 -16.01 6.96 -12.53
C ILE A 25 -15.90 7.32 -14.01
N TYR A 26 -14.67 7.59 -14.50
CA TYR A 26 -14.39 7.95 -15.90
C TYR A 26 -13.52 6.90 -16.61
N PRO A 27 -14.03 5.68 -16.86
CA PRO A 27 -13.26 4.66 -17.57
C PRO A 27 -13.11 5.07 -19.05
N PRO A 28 -11.88 5.17 -19.59
CA PRO A 28 -11.64 5.55 -20.98
C PRO A 28 -11.87 4.41 -21.98
N VAL A 29 -12.54 3.33 -21.57
CA VAL A 29 -12.69 2.09 -22.36
C VAL A 29 -14.15 1.81 -22.72
N GLN A 30 -14.33 1.04 -23.79
CA GLN A 30 -15.63 0.61 -24.29
C GLN A 30 -16.38 -0.25 -23.25
N ASP A 31 -15.69 -1.22 -22.64
CA ASP A 31 -16.25 -2.11 -21.61
C ASP A 31 -16.06 -1.54 -20.20
N LYS A 32 -16.91 -0.56 -19.88
CA LYS A 32 -16.88 0.18 -18.61
C LYS A 32 -17.06 -0.73 -17.38
N GLY A 33 -17.91 -1.76 -17.48
CA GLY A 33 -18.18 -2.69 -16.39
C GLY A 33 -16.97 -3.54 -16.03
N LEU A 34 -16.31 -4.12 -17.03
CA LEU A 34 -15.14 -4.96 -16.84
C LEU A 34 -13.96 -4.14 -16.28
N CYS A 35 -13.73 -2.94 -16.82
CA CYS A 35 -12.68 -2.05 -16.34
C CYS A 35 -12.87 -1.64 -14.87
N ARG A 36 -14.10 -1.33 -14.46
CA ARG A 36 -14.41 -1.01 -13.05
C ARG A 36 -14.09 -2.18 -12.12
N ILE A 37 -14.50 -3.39 -12.49
CA ILE A 37 -14.25 -4.59 -11.67
C ILE A 37 -12.76 -4.87 -11.58
N LEU A 38 -12.02 -4.78 -12.69
CA LEU A 38 -10.58 -4.95 -12.72
C LEU A 38 -9.89 -3.93 -11.80
N LEU A 39 -10.21 -2.64 -11.94
CA LEU A 39 -9.60 -1.57 -11.12
C LEU A 39 -9.90 -1.74 -9.63
N LEU A 40 -11.14 -2.06 -9.27
CA LEU A 40 -11.52 -2.28 -7.87
C LEU A 40 -10.81 -3.51 -7.29
N THR A 41 -10.75 -4.61 -8.04
CA THR A 41 -10.09 -5.85 -7.60
C THR A 41 -8.59 -5.62 -7.42
N THR A 42 -7.95 -4.94 -8.36
CA THR A 42 -6.53 -4.57 -8.26
C THR A 42 -6.27 -3.67 -7.06
N ALA A 43 -7.11 -2.65 -6.83
CA ALA A 43 -6.96 -1.75 -5.69
C ALA A 43 -7.07 -2.48 -4.35
N ILE A 44 -8.06 -3.37 -4.20
CA ILE A 44 -8.24 -4.19 -2.99
C ILE A 44 -7.04 -5.11 -2.77
N CYS A 45 -6.55 -5.76 -3.83
CA CYS A 45 -5.41 -6.67 -3.74
C CYS A 45 -4.12 -5.94 -3.32
N LEU A 46 -3.81 -4.83 -3.99
CA LEU A 46 -2.63 -4.01 -3.68
C LEU A 46 -2.71 -3.41 -2.28
N TRP A 47 -3.88 -2.90 -1.89
CA TRP A 47 -4.10 -2.37 -0.55
C TRP A 47 -3.93 -3.46 0.52
N SER A 48 -4.51 -4.64 0.30
CA SER A 48 -4.44 -5.78 1.22
C SER A 48 -2.99 -6.28 1.41
N LEU A 49 -2.24 -6.41 0.31
CA LEU A 49 -0.85 -6.81 0.39
C LEU A 49 -0.02 -5.77 1.15
N TRP A 50 -0.22 -4.48 0.83
CA TRP A 50 0.49 -3.40 1.49
C TRP A 50 0.20 -3.32 2.99
N ILE A 51 -1.08 -3.36 3.40
CA ILE A 51 -1.44 -3.21 4.81
C ILE A 51 -0.92 -4.36 5.65
N VAL A 52 -0.92 -5.60 5.14
CA VAL A 52 -0.37 -6.76 5.85
C VAL A 52 1.13 -6.59 6.07
N CYS A 53 1.88 -6.19 5.04
CA CYS A 53 3.31 -5.90 5.17
C CYS A 53 3.61 -4.72 6.10
N PHE A 54 2.72 -3.73 6.17
CA PHE A 54 2.88 -2.59 7.06
C PHE A 54 2.62 -2.99 8.52
N LEU A 55 1.52 -3.71 8.78
CA LEU A 55 1.16 -4.17 10.12
C LEU A 55 2.18 -5.14 10.69
N SER A 56 2.82 -5.98 9.87
CA SER A 56 3.87 -6.91 10.34
C SER A 56 5.11 -6.19 10.90
N GLN A 57 5.33 -4.93 10.53
CA GLN A 57 6.48 -4.12 10.95
C GLN A 57 6.14 -3.15 12.10
N MET A 58 4.88 -3.00 12.49
CA MET A 58 4.50 -2.02 13.54
C MET A 58 4.99 -2.40 14.94
N ASN A 59 5.11 -3.70 15.23
CA ASN A 59 5.64 -4.22 16.50
C ASN A 59 6.56 -5.42 16.21
N PRO A 60 7.80 -5.19 15.72
CA PRO A 60 8.68 -6.27 15.32
C PRO A 60 9.18 -7.03 16.56
N MET A 61 9.06 -8.36 16.53
CA MET A 61 9.63 -9.24 17.56
C MET A 61 11.07 -9.67 17.26
N ALA A 62 11.52 -9.46 16.02
CA ALA A 62 12.88 -9.73 15.58
C ALA A 62 13.51 -8.43 15.08
N ILE A 63 14.72 -8.17 15.53
CA ILE A 63 15.54 -7.02 15.12
C ILE A 63 16.66 -7.56 14.23
N PRO A 64 16.98 -6.92 13.11
CA PRO A 64 18.10 -7.35 12.26
C PRO A 64 19.41 -7.25 13.03
N GLU A 65 20.20 -8.34 13.04
CA GLU A 65 21.57 -8.32 13.56
C GLU A 65 22.47 -7.59 12.55
N PRO A 66 23.22 -6.56 12.98
CA PRO A 66 24.22 -5.93 12.13
C PRO A 66 25.25 -6.96 11.66
N GLN A 67 25.59 -6.92 10.38
CA GLN A 67 26.73 -7.67 9.87
C GLN A 67 28.00 -6.88 10.15
N ASP A 68 28.96 -7.47 10.84
CA ASP A 68 30.27 -6.85 11.06
C ASP A 68 31.03 -6.83 9.73
N LEU A 69 31.12 -5.65 9.11
CA LEU A 69 31.95 -5.42 7.94
C LEU A 69 33.40 -5.21 8.39
N PRO A 70 34.39 -5.91 7.83
CA PRO A 70 35.78 -5.71 8.21
C PRO A 70 36.24 -4.29 7.83
N GLY A 71 36.55 -3.46 8.84
CA GLY A 71 37.21 -2.15 8.66
C GLY A 71 36.51 -0.91 9.23
N THR A 72 35.47 -1.05 10.05
CA THR A 72 34.87 0.09 10.79
C THR A 72 35.04 -0.10 12.29
N ASP A 73 36.20 0.31 12.79
CA ASP A 73 36.48 0.61 14.21
C ASP A 73 36.36 2.12 14.46
#